data_AF-A0A7C5TEX0-F1
#
_entry.id   AF-A0A7C5TEX0-F1
#
_cell.length_a   1.000
_cell.length_b   1.000
_cell.length_c   1.000
_cell.angle_alpha   90.00
_cell.angle_beta   90.00
_cell.angle_gamma   90.00
#
_symmetry.space_group_name_H-M   'P 1'
#
loop_
_entity.id
_entity.type
_entity.pdbx_description
1 polymer ?
#
loop_
_entity_poly.entity_id
_entity_poly.type
_entity_poly.pdbx_seq_one_letter_code
_entity_poly.pdbx_strand_id
1 'polypeptide(L)'
;MDNKWNLVTRLQAVQAFIETVGKVPANIKFVVDGEEETGSPNLEPIVKKYRQLFLADAVIREFGGADRRGRPHFYLGLKESYLSNLALKRCQRRSLC
;
A
#
# COMPACT_ATOMS: atom_id res chain seq x y z
N MET A 1 -2.52 -7.95 10.84
CA MET A 1 -1.23 -7.24 10.77
C MET A 1 -1.08 -6.72 9.36
N ASP A 2 -1.11 -5.40 9.26
CA ASP A 2 -0.89 -4.60 8.05
C ASP A 2 0.51 -4.91 7.49
N ASN A 3 0.74 -5.25 6.22
CA ASN A 3 -0.16 -5.70 5.14
C ASN A 3 0.01 -7.20 4.80
N LYS A 4 0.78 -7.93 5.62
CA LYS A 4 1.28 -9.29 5.30
C LYS A 4 0.16 -10.32 5.10
N TRP A 5 -0.87 -10.28 5.96
CA TRP A 5 -1.99 -11.23 5.85
C TRP A 5 -2.79 -11.01 4.58
N ASN A 6 -2.99 -9.75 4.18
CA ASN A 6 -3.71 -9.39 2.96
C ASN A 6 -3.02 -9.98 1.72
N LEU A 7 -1.68 -9.92 1.66
CA LEU A 7 -0.90 -10.53 0.59
C LEU A 7 -1.05 -12.06 0.58
N VAL A 8 -0.85 -12.71 1.73
CA VAL A 8 -0.95 -14.18 1.84
C VAL A 8 -2.35 -14.67 1.45
N THR A 9 -3.41 -14.02 1.94
CA THR A 9 -4.79 -14.38 1.60
C THR A 9 -5.06 -14.28 0.10
N ARG A 10 -4.52 -13.27 -0.59
CA ARG A 10 -4.69 -13.14 -2.05
C ARG A 10 -3.91 -14.20 -2.83
N LEU A 11 -2.70 -14.54 -2.38
CA LEU A 11 -1.93 -15.64 -2.96
C LEU A 11 -2.68 -16.97 -2.80
N GLN A 12 -3.23 -17.24 -1.61
CA GLN A 12 -4.02 -18.43 -1.33
C GLN A 12 -5.31 -18.48 -2.15
N ALA A 13 -5.98 -17.33 -2.37
CA ALA A 13 -7.15 -17.28 -3.24
C ALA A 13 -6.81 -17.64 -4.70
N VAL A 14 -5.70 -17.13 -5.23
CA VAL A 14 -5.21 -17.51 -6.57
C VAL A 14 -4.88 -18.99 -6.64
N GLN A 15 -4.17 -19.51 -5.65
CA GLN A 15 -3.83 -20.93 -5.56
C GLN A 15 -5.10 -21.81 -5.54
N ALA A 16 -6.08 -21.48 -4.70
CA ALA A 16 -7.34 -22.21 -4.60
C ALA A 16 -8.10 -22.22 -5.94
N PHE A 17 -8.10 -21.13 -6.69
CA PHE A 17 -8.70 -21.09 -8.04
C PHE A 17 -7.98 -22.03 -9.02
N ILE A 18 -6.65 -22.05 -9.00
CA ILE A 18 -5.88 -22.94 -9.85
C ILE A 18 -6.15 -24.40 -9.48
N GLU A 19 -6.19 -24.73 -8.19
CA GLU A 19 -6.41 -26.10 -7.71
C GLU A 19 -7.84 -26.61 -7.96
N THR A 20 -8.85 -25.74 -7.87
CA THR A 20 -10.26 -26.15 -7.97
C THR A 20 -10.87 -25.96 -9.37
N VAL A 21 -10.43 -24.95 -10.11
CA VAL A 21 -10.97 -24.58 -11.44
C VAL A 21 -9.94 -24.81 -12.55
N GLY A 22 -8.66 -25.03 -12.21
CA GLY A 22 -7.57 -25.23 -13.16
C GLY A 22 -6.93 -23.93 -13.67
N LYS A 23 -7.56 -22.77 -13.45
CA LYS A 23 -7.04 -21.45 -13.88
C LYS A 23 -7.72 -20.30 -13.12
N VAL A 24 -7.07 -19.14 -13.14
CA VAL A 24 -7.66 -17.86 -12.72
C VAL A 24 -8.44 -17.20 -13.87
N PRO A 25 -9.48 -16.39 -13.56
CA PRO A 25 -10.33 -15.77 -14.58
C PRO A 25 -9.70 -14.58 -15.29
N ALA A 26 -8.57 -14.06 -14.81
CA ALA A 26 -7.86 -12.93 -15.37
C ALA A 26 -6.35 -13.06 -15.15
N ASN A 27 -5.57 -12.28 -15.90
CA ASN A 27 -4.14 -12.13 -15.63
C ASN A 27 -3.94 -11.33 -14.34
N ILE A 28 -3.13 -11.84 -13.42
CA ILE A 28 -2.92 -11.23 -12.10
C ILE A 28 -1.46 -10.80 -11.98
N LYS A 29 -1.24 -9.54 -11.62
CA LYS A 29 0.08 -8.99 -11.31
C LYS A 29 0.13 -8.65 -9.82
N PHE A 30 1.06 -9.26 -9.09
CA PHE A 30 1.34 -8.87 -7.70
C PHE A 30 2.43 -7.81 -7.69
N VAL A 31 2.12 -6.65 -7.13
CA VAL A 31 3.09 -5.60 -6.81
C VAL A 31 3.22 -5.60 -5.29
N VAL A 32 4.41 -5.94 -4.80
CA VAL A 32 4.70 -6.00 -3.36
C VAL A 32 5.72 -4.92 -3.06
N ASP A 33 5.30 -3.93 -2.29
CA ASP A 33 6.15 -2.85 -1.82
C ASP A 33 6.52 -3.08 -0.35
N GLY A 34 7.81 -2.97 -0.05
CA GLY A 34 8.34 -3.08 1.32
C GLY A 34 8.43 -1.73 2.05
N GLU A 35 8.19 -0.62 1.36
CA GLU A 35 8.40 0.74 1.87
C GLU A 35 7.10 1.46 2.24
N GLU A 36 5.95 0.79 2.18
CA GLU A 36 4.62 1.38 2.40
C GLU A 36 4.51 2.13 3.74
N GLU A 37 5.01 1.52 4.82
CA GLU A 37 5.03 2.11 6.17
C GLU A 37 5.92 3.37 6.28
N THR A 38 6.73 3.65 5.26
CA THR A 38 7.58 4.86 5.13
C THR A 38 7.11 5.78 4.00
N GLY A 39 5.94 5.53 3.42
CA GLY A 39 5.34 6.34 2.36
C GLY A 39 5.82 5.99 0.94
N SER A 40 6.42 4.82 0.73
CA SER A 40 6.75 4.30 -0.61
C SER A 40 7.58 5.25 -1.50
N PRO A 41 8.70 5.84 -1.02
CA PRO A 41 9.43 6.86 -1.75
C PRO A 41 9.92 6.40 -3.14
N ASN A 42 10.18 5.11 -3.33
CA ASN A 42 10.67 4.58 -4.60
C ASN A 42 9.57 4.07 -5.55
N LEU A 43 8.33 3.93 -5.08
CA LEU A 43 7.26 3.34 -5.89
C LEU A 43 6.90 4.21 -7.09
N GLU A 44 6.70 5.51 -6.90
CA GLU A 44 6.35 6.43 -7.99
C GLU A 44 7.44 6.48 -9.09
N PRO A 45 8.74 6.65 -8.77
CA PRO A 45 9.80 6.56 -9.77
C PRO A 45 9.81 5.23 -10.56
N ILE A 46 9.63 4.10 -9.88
CA ILE A 46 9.63 2.77 -10.50
C ILE A 46 8.42 2.61 -11.44
N VAL A 47 7.22 3.01 -11.01
CA VAL A 47 6.01 2.94 -11.84
C VAL A 47 6.14 3.83 -13.07
N LYS A 48 6.69 5.04 -12.92
CA LYS A 48 6.96 5.93 -14.07
C LYS A 48 7.96 5.31 -15.05
N LYS A 49 9.06 4.74 -14.54
CA LYS A 49 10.12 4.12 -15.35
C LYS A 49 9.63 2.88 -16.11
N TYR A 50 8.80 2.05 -15.46
CA TYR A 50 8.36 0.77 -16.00
C TYR A 50 6.86 0.74 -16.31
N ARG A 51 6.27 1.87 -16.71
CA ARG A 51 4.81 2.05 -16.88
C ARG A 51 4.13 0.92 -17.65
N GLN A 52 4.77 0.41 -18.70
CA GLN A 52 4.25 -0.71 -19.50
C GLN A 52 4.06 -2.00 -18.69
N LEU A 53 4.97 -2.31 -17.76
CA LEU A 53 4.85 -3.48 -16.89
C LEU A 53 3.67 -3.36 -15.92
N PHE A 54 3.32 -2.14 -15.52
CA PHE A 54 2.24 -1.85 -14.56
C PHE A 54 0.86 -1.66 -15.20
N LEU A 55 0.73 -1.71 -16.54
CA LEU A 55 -0.58 -1.61 -17.18
C LEU A 55 -1.52 -2.73 -16.71
N ALA A 56 -2.72 -2.35 -16.28
CA ALA A 56 -3.78 -3.25 -15.83
C ALA A 56 -5.13 -2.54 -15.97
N ASP A 57 -6.20 -3.31 -16.18
CA ASP A 57 -7.56 -2.78 -16.29
C ASP A 57 -8.13 -2.33 -14.94
N ALA A 58 -7.62 -2.89 -13.84
CA ALA A 58 -8.01 -2.55 -12.48
C ALA A 58 -6.85 -2.77 -11.51
N VAL A 59 -6.88 -2.03 -10.39
CA VAL A 59 -5.90 -2.15 -9.30
C VAL A 59 -6.64 -2.27 -7.97
N ILE A 60 -6.26 -3.27 -7.17
CA ILE A 60 -6.79 -3.49 -5.82
C ILE A 60 -5.65 -3.24 -4.83
N ARG A 61 -5.79 -2.22 -3.98
CA ARG A 61 -4.85 -1.93 -2.90
C ARG A 61 -5.02 -2.90 -1.74
N GLU A 62 -3.95 -3.08 -0.99
CA GLU A 62 -3.79 -3.94 0.19
C GLU A 62 -4.81 -3.69 1.30
N PHE A 63 -5.23 -2.45 1.47
CA PHE A 63 -6.16 -2.03 2.51
C PHE A 63 -7.63 -2.33 2.20
N GLY A 64 -8.39 -2.63 3.25
CA GLY A 64 -9.83 -2.89 3.22
C GLY A 64 -10.32 -3.29 4.60
N GLY A 65 -11.63 -3.41 4.77
CA GLY A 65 -12.19 -3.83 6.05
C GLY A 65 -13.66 -4.16 5.96
N ALA A 66 -14.22 -4.61 7.08
CA ALA A 66 -15.65 -4.79 7.25
C ALA A 66 -16.11 -4.09 8.52
N ASP A 67 -17.37 -3.66 8.55
CA ASP A 67 -17.95 -3.07 9.75
C ASP A 67 -18.23 -4.12 10.83
N ARG A 68 -18.74 -3.67 11.99
CA ARG A 68 -19.07 -4.56 13.13
C ARG A 68 -20.14 -5.61 12.82
N ARG A 69 -20.86 -5.48 11.70
CA ARG A 69 -21.87 -6.42 11.21
C ARG A 69 -21.33 -7.30 10.07
N GLY A 70 -20.04 -7.20 9.74
CA GLY A 70 -19.40 -7.97 8.68
C GLY A 70 -19.64 -7.43 7.26
N ARG A 71 -20.20 -6.22 7.11
CA ARG A 71 -20.41 -5.64 5.77
C ARG A 71 -19.09 -5.08 5.23
N PRO A 72 -18.66 -5.45 4.02
CA PRO A 72 -17.39 -4.97 3.47
C PRO A 72 -17.42 -3.48 3.16
N HIS A 73 -16.28 -2.82 3.34
CA HIS A 73 -16.04 -1.45 2.92
C HIS A 73 -15.42 -1.40 1.53
N PHE A 74 -15.94 -0.49 0.70
CA PHE A 74 -15.34 -0.13 -0.58
C PHE A 74 -14.85 1.31 -0.50
N TYR A 75 -13.54 1.48 -0.68
CA TYR A 75 -12.89 2.78 -0.70
C TYR A 75 -12.58 3.14 -2.14
N LEU A 76 -13.04 4.31 -2.59
CA LEU A 76 -12.81 4.81 -3.95
C LEU A 76 -11.73 5.91 -3.98
N GLY A 77 -11.13 6.21 -2.83
CA GLY A 77 -10.07 7.20 -2.66
C GLY A 77 -9.67 7.32 -1.20
N LEU A 78 -8.44 7.76 -0.97
CA LEU A 78 -7.90 8.09 0.34
C LEU A 78 -7.42 9.54 0.31
N LYS A 79 -7.49 10.22 1.46
CA LYS A 79 -6.94 11.57 1.59
C LYS A 79 -5.44 11.47 1.86
N GLU A 80 -4.68 12.35 1.23
CA GLU A 80 -3.24 12.50 1.47
C GLU A 80 -2.94 12.81 2.94
N SER A 81 -1.80 12.30 3.44
CA SER A 81 -1.25 12.66 4.74
C SER A 81 -0.13 13.70 4.57
N TYR A 82 0.03 14.59 5.55
CA TYR A 82 1.12 15.56 5.59
C TYR A 82 1.78 15.49 6.97
N LEU A 83 3.09 15.24 6.98
CA LEU A 83 3.91 15.20 8.19
C LEU A 83 4.92 16.35 8.15
N SER A 84 5.02 17.10 9.25
CA SER A 84 6.02 18.14 9.44
C SER A 84 6.78 17.92 10.75
N ASN A 85 8.09 18.16 10.73
CA ASN A 85 8.92 18.10 11.92
C ASN A 85 9.04 19.49 12.55
N LEU A 86 8.75 19.62 13.84
CA LEU A 86 8.97 20.84 14.60
C LEU A 86 10.22 20.68 15.47
N ALA A 87 11.22 21.53 15.27
CA ALA A 87 12.44 21.56 16.08
C ALA A 87 12.56 22.90 16.82
N LEU A 88 12.65 22.84 18.15
CA LEU A 88 12.91 24.01 19.00
C LEU A 88 14.42 24.10 19.29
N LYS A 89 15.01 25.25 19.01
CA LYS A 89 16.37 25.58 19.47
C LYS A 89 16.27 26.57 20.62
N ARG A 90 16.89 26.23 21.76
CA ARG A 90 17.00 27.11 22.92
C ARG A 90 17.96 28.27 22.58
N CYS A 91 17.54 29.49 22.89
CA CYS A 91 18.42 30.66 22.80
C CYS A 91 19.54 30.53 23.86
N GLN A 92 20.80 30.42 23.41
CA GLN A 92 21.93 30.57 24.32
C GLN A 92 22.11 32.05 24.66
N ARG A 93 22.15 32.40 25.94
CA ARG A 93 22.53 33.73 26.40
C ARG A 93 23.93 34.05 25.86
N ARG A 94 24.06 35.06 25.01
CA ARG A 94 25.36 35.70 24.76
C ARG A 94 25.81 36.32 26.08
N SER A 95 26.89 35.83 26.66
CA SER A 95 27.63 36.55 27.69
C SER A 95 28.17 37.83 27.06
N LEU A 96 27.51 38.95 27.33
CA LEU A 96 28.11 40.27 27.24
C LEU A 96 28.79 40.52 28.59
N CYS A 97 30.07 40.16 28.68
CA CYS A 97 31.07 40.69 29.61
C CYS A 97 32.44 40.40 29.02
#